data_AF-A0AAN6DM52-F1
#
_entry.id   AF-A0AAN6DM52-F1
#
_cell.length_a   1.000
_cell.length_b   1.000
_cell.length_c   1.000
_cell.angle_alpha   90.00
_cell.angle_beta   90.00
_cell.angle_gamma   90.00
#
_symmetry.space_group_name_H-M   'P 1'
#
loop_
_entity.id
_entity.type
_entity.pdbx_description
1 polymer ?
#
loop_
_entity_poly.entity_id
_entity_poly.type
_entity_poly.pdbx_seq_one_letter_code
_entity_poly.pdbx_strand_id
1 'polypeptide(L)'
;MTLDDIWLSDDEEYKPAASENYGSGENGPVHVDLLFLKRKHAKQGYLDGISKAKEESLQQGFDEGYPIGARIGARIGEILAQMKTLLRVSKITAKEYDSAFYELNIKKVLQTDYFDSKLDMLDERKHPIIRKWMEFCESKMDLQSQSYE
;
A
#
# COMPACT_ATOMS: atom_id res chain seq x y z
N MET A 1 -18.27 8.97 24.42
CA MET A 1 -17.42 10.16 24.23
C MET A 1 -16.26 9.72 23.35
N THR A 2 -16.33 10.02 22.06
CA THR A 2 -15.25 9.67 21.13
C THR A 2 -14.16 10.73 21.22
N LEU A 3 -12.90 10.41 20.93
CA LEU A 3 -11.79 11.40 20.98
C LEU A 3 -12.03 12.61 20.06
N ASP A 4 -12.91 12.47 19.07
CA ASP A 4 -13.27 13.51 18.11
C ASP A 4 -14.22 14.58 18.72
N ASP A 5 -14.99 14.25 19.76
CA ASP A 5 -15.97 15.15 20.39
C ASP A 5 -15.34 16.26 21.27
N ILE A 6 -14.09 16.06 21.72
CA ILE A 6 -13.37 17.02 22.57
C ILE A 6 -12.92 18.25 21.75
N TRP A 7 -12.77 18.09 20.44
CA TRP A 7 -12.15 19.11 19.58
C TRP A 7 -13.14 19.81 18.64
N LEU A 8 -14.35 19.28 18.46
CA LEU A 8 -15.39 19.89 17.62
C LEU A 8 -16.29 20.88 18.38
N SER A 9 -16.25 20.88 19.71
CA SER A 9 -17.16 21.67 20.56
C SER A 9 -16.67 23.07 20.92
N ASP A 10 -15.41 23.41 20.59
CA ASP A 10 -14.78 24.70 20.94
C ASP A 10 -14.67 25.68 19.74
N ASP A 11 -15.42 25.42 18.66
CA ASP A 11 -15.53 26.34 17.51
C ASP A 11 -16.55 27.47 17.74
N GLU A 12 -17.12 27.57 18.95
CA GLU A 12 -17.82 28.80 19.36
C GLU A 12 -16.81 29.94 19.45
N GLU A 13 -16.95 30.91 18.54
CA GLU A 13 -16.16 32.14 18.49
C GLU A 13 -16.25 32.88 19.84
N TYR A 14 -15.27 32.65 20.72
CA TYR A 14 -15.17 33.35 21.99
C TYR A 14 -14.98 34.85 21.72
N LYS A 15 -16.05 35.63 21.93
CA LYS A 15 -16.04 37.10 21.84
C LYS A 15 -15.81 37.65 23.25
N PRO A 16 -14.59 38.11 23.59
CA PRO A 16 -14.36 38.73 24.89
C PRO A 16 -15.22 39.99 25.01
N ALA A 17 -15.92 40.14 26.14
CA ALA A 17 -16.50 41.42 26.50
C ALA A 17 -15.35 42.42 26.74
N ALA A 18 -15.50 43.67 26.27
CA ALA A 18 -14.43 44.67 26.23
C ALA A 18 -13.73 44.97 27.58
N SER A 19 -14.29 44.54 28.72
CA SER A 19 -13.70 44.68 30.06
C SER A 19 -12.77 43.53 30.48
N GLU A 20 -12.73 42.41 29.76
CA GLU A 20 -11.99 41.19 30.14
C GLU A 20 -10.87 40.86 29.15
N ASN A 21 -10.16 41.88 28.65
CA ASN A 21 -9.18 41.72 27.57
C ASN A 21 -7.88 40.98 27.98
N TYR A 22 -7.72 40.67 29.27
CA TYR A 22 -6.56 39.99 29.84
C TYR A 22 -6.98 38.79 30.68
N GLY A 23 -6.48 37.61 30.33
CA GLY A 23 -6.54 36.41 31.17
C GLY A 23 -5.37 36.37 32.15
N SER A 24 -5.57 35.73 33.30
CA SER A 24 -4.50 35.49 34.28
C SER A 24 -3.66 34.28 33.83
N GLY A 25 -2.45 34.52 33.34
CA GLY A 25 -1.47 33.47 33.05
C GLY A 25 -0.43 33.34 34.15
N GLU A 26 0.27 32.21 34.23
CA GLU A 26 1.35 31.97 35.21
C GLU A 26 2.50 32.99 35.14
N ASN A 27 2.61 33.78 34.05
CA ASN A 27 3.64 34.79 33.83
C ASN A 27 3.11 36.23 33.76
N GLY A 28 1.90 36.49 34.29
CA GLY A 28 1.26 37.80 34.29
C GLY A 28 0.03 37.90 33.38
N PRO A 29 -0.56 39.10 33.22
CA PRO A 29 -1.75 39.30 32.41
C PRO A 29 -1.42 39.11 30.93
N VAL A 30 -2.07 38.13 30.28
CA VAL A 30 -1.89 37.83 28.84
C VAL A 30 -3.17 38.17 28.09
N HIS A 31 -3.03 38.81 26.92
CA HIS A 31 -4.16 39.16 26.08
C HIS A 31 -4.95 37.91 25.66
N VAL A 32 -6.27 37.93 25.84
CA VAL A 32 -7.15 36.79 25.57
C VAL A 32 -7.08 36.30 24.12
N ASP A 33 -6.99 37.21 23.15
CA ASP A 33 -6.80 36.84 21.74
C ASP A 33 -5.49 36.09 21.49
N LEU A 34 -4.43 36.43 22.22
CA LEU A 34 -3.13 35.76 22.09
C LEU A 34 -3.21 34.33 22.65
N LEU A 35 -3.93 34.13 23.75
CA LEU A 35 -4.21 32.82 24.32
C LEU A 35 -5.07 31.97 23.37
N PHE A 36 -6.11 32.56 22.78
CA PHE A 36 -6.96 31.90 21.79
C PHE A 36 -6.17 31.50 20.54
N LEU A 37 -5.36 32.42 20.01
CA LEU A 37 -4.51 32.17 18.86
C LEU A 37 -3.50 31.04 19.15
N LYS A 38 -2.88 31.04 20.35
CA LYS A 38 -1.97 29.97 20.78
C LYS A 38 -2.69 28.62 20.86
N ARG A 39 -3.90 28.56 21.41
CA ARG A 39 -4.72 27.33 21.44
C ARG A 39 -5.06 26.85 20.04
N LYS A 40 -5.48 27.76 19.15
CA LYS A 40 -5.78 27.46 17.76
C LYS A 40 -4.57 26.87 17.02
N HIS A 41 -3.39 27.47 17.17
CA HIS A 41 -2.16 26.94 16.58
C HIS A 41 -1.72 25.61 17.19
N ALA A 42 -1.86 25.43 18.51
CA ALA A 42 -1.54 24.16 19.16
C ALA A 42 -2.45 23.02 18.68
N LYS A 43 -3.77 23.28 18.59
CA LYS A 43 -4.76 22.33 18.04
C LYS A 43 -4.46 22.02 16.58
N GLN A 44 -4.22 23.04 15.76
CA GLN A 44 -3.86 22.86 14.36
C GLN A 44 -2.57 22.06 14.20
N GLY A 45 -1.54 22.34 14.99
CA GLY A 45 -0.26 21.62 14.95
C GLY A 45 -0.38 20.17 15.39
N TYR A 46 -1.23 19.86 16.37
CA TYR A 46 -1.51 18.48 16.79
C TYR A 46 -2.25 17.69 15.70
N LEU A 47 -3.30 18.28 15.11
CA LEU A 47 -4.04 17.67 14.00
C LEU A 47 -3.16 17.46 12.77
N ASP A 48 -2.32 18.44 12.44
CA ASP A 48 -1.34 18.36 11.36
C ASP A 48 -0.29 17.27 11.65
N GLY A 49 0.21 17.19 12.89
CA GLY A 49 1.16 16.16 13.31
C GLY A 49 0.60 14.74 13.19
N ILE A 50 -0.65 14.51 13.62
CA ILE A 50 -1.30 13.20 13.48
C ILE A 50 -1.53 12.86 12.01
N SER A 51 -2.02 13.83 11.23
CA SER A 51 -2.30 13.62 9.80
C SER A 51 -1.01 13.27 9.05
N LYS A 52 0.06 14.04 9.27
CA LYS A 52 1.38 13.80 8.69
C LYS A 52 1.96 12.45 9.10
N ALA A 53 1.92 12.09 10.39
CA ALA A 53 2.46 10.81 10.85
C ALA A 53 1.72 9.61 10.23
N LYS A 54 0.39 9.72 10.05
CA LYS A 54 -0.40 8.69 9.37
C LYS A 54 -0.05 8.58 7.89
N GLU A 55 0.08 9.71 7.21
CA GLU A 55 0.43 9.77 5.79
C GLU A 55 1.85 9.23 5.53
N GLU A 56 2.82 9.64 6.35
CA GLU A 56 4.21 9.18 6.28
C GLU A 56 4.32 7.67 6.51
N SER A 57 3.62 7.15 7.52
CA SER A 57 3.60 5.69 7.79
C SER A 57 2.97 4.90 6.63
N LEU A 58 1.92 5.44 6.00
CA LEU A 58 1.27 4.81 4.85
C LEU A 58 2.19 4.81 3.63
N GLN A 59 2.82 5.95 3.35
CA GLN A 59 3.71 6.10 2.20
C GLN A 59 4.95 5.22 2.35
N GLN A 60 5.53 5.14 3.55
CA GLN A 60 6.63 4.24 3.83
C GLN A 60 6.27 2.79 3.54
N GLY A 61 5.10 2.32 4.01
CA GLY A 61 4.64 0.97 3.71
C GLY A 61 4.40 0.73 2.21
N PHE A 62 3.95 1.75 1.48
CA PHE A 62 3.81 1.67 0.02
C PHE A 62 5.17 1.59 -0.68
N ASP A 63 6.13 2.43 -0.29
CA ASP A 63 7.46 2.48 -0.90
C ASP A 63 8.23 1.17 -0.67
N GLU A 64 8.01 0.51 0.47
CA GLU A 64 8.56 -0.82 0.77
C GLU A 64 7.87 -1.93 -0.05
N GLY A 65 6.53 -1.92 -0.13
CA GLY A 65 5.76 -3.00 -0.78
C GLY A 65 5.65 -2.91 -2.31
N TYR A 66 5.62 -1.71 -2.87
CA TYR A 66 5.46 -1.47 -4.31
C TYR A 66 6.54 -2.14 -5.19
N PRO A 67 7.86 -1.99 -4.92
CA PRO A 67 8.89 -2.61 -5.76
C PRO A 67 8.81 -4.15 -5.74
N ILE A 68 8.40 -4.73 -4.61
CA ILE A 68 8.22 -6.18 -4.46
C ILE A 68 7.06 -6.65 -5.35
N GLY A 69 5.90 -6.00 -5.24
CA GLY A 69 4.74 -6.30 -6.07
C GLY A 69 4.99 -6.10 -7.56
N ALA A 70 5.74 -5.06 -7.92
CA ALA A 70 6.10 -4.75 -9.31
C ALA A 70 6.95 -5.86 -9.94
N ARG A 71 7.95 -6.39 -9.22
CA ARG A 71 8.78 -7.51 -9.69
C ARG A 71 7.95 -8.75 -9.98
N ILE A 72 7.11 -9.15 -9.02
CA ILE A 72 6.23 -10.32 -9.15
C ILE A 72 5.27 -10.15 -10.32
N GLY A 73 4.67 -8.96 -10.45
CA GLY A 73 3.79 -8.63 -11.56
C GLY A 73 4.51 -8.73 -12.91
N ALA A 74 5.75 -8.24 -13.01
CA ALA A 74 6.57 -8.36 -14.20
C ALA A 74 6.82 -9.84 -14.56
N ARG A 75 7.18 -10.67 -13.57
CA ARG A 75 7.46 -12.10 -13.80
C ARG A 75 6.22 -12.90 -14.22
N ILE A 76 5.07 -12.62 -13.62
CA ILE A 76 3.80 -13.20 -14.06
C ILE A 76 3.49 -12.80 -15.49
N GLY A 77 3.71 -11.52 -15.83
CA GLY A 77 3.52 -11.00 -17.17
C GLY A 77 4.37 -11.74 -18.21
N GLU A 78 5.65 -12.00 -17.89
CA GLU A 78 6.54 -12.79 -18.75
C GLU A 78 6.03 -14.22 -18.98
N ILE A 79 5.61 -14.91 -17.93
CA ILE A 79 5.07 -16.28 -18.02
C ILE A 79 3.80 -16.30 -18.88
N LEU A 80 2.87 -15.38 -18.64
CA LEU A 80 1.64 -15.27 -19.43
C LEU A 80 1.92 -14.93 -20.89
N ALA A 81 2.91 -14.07 -21.16
CA ALA A 81 3.34 -13.75 -22.52
C ALA A 81 3.91 -14.98 -23.24
N GLN A 82 4.74 -15.78 -22.57
CA GLN A 82 5.27 -17.04 -23.11
C GLN A 82 4.13 -18.02 -23.41
N MET A 83 3.21 -18.24 -22.46
CA MET A 83 2.06 -19.12 -22.65
C MET A 83 1.16 -18.66 -23.81
N LYS A 84 0.94 -17.35 -23.96
CA LYS A 84 0.16 -16.80 -25.07
C LYS A 84 0.83 -17.03 -26.42
N THR A 85 2.16 -16.96 -26.48
CA THR A 85 2.93 -17.32 -27.67
C THR A 85 2.79 -18.81 -27.99
N LEU A 86 2.90 -19.69 -26.99
CA LEU A 86 2.72 -21.14 -27.16
C LEU A 86 1.29 -21.51 -27.61
N LEU A 87 0.28 -20.79 -27.12
CA LEU A 87 -1.11 -20.92 -27.56
C LEU A 87 -1.28 -20.52 -29.04
N ARG A 88 -0.62 -19.43 -29.47
CA ARG A 88 -0.65 -18.97 -30.88
C ARG A 88 0.00 -19.97 -31.82
N VAL A 89 1.04 -20.67 -31.37
CA VAL A 89 1.71 -21.76 -32.12
C VAL A 89 0.96 -23.10 -31.96
N SER A 90 -0.24 -23.09 -31.36
CA SER A 90 -1.12 -24.27 -31.18
C SER A 90 -0.49 -25.44 -30.43
N LYS A 91 0.47 -25.18 -29.54
CA LYS A 91 1.11 -26.22 -28.71
C LYS A 91 0.41 -26.47 -27.38
N ILE A 92 -0.38 -25.48 -26.95
CA ILE A 92 -1.10 -25.47 -25.68
C ILE A 92 -2.57 -25.31 -26.00
N THR A 93 -3.42 -25.95 -25.22
CA THR A 93 -4.87 -25.83 -25.33
C THR A 93 -5.34 -24.56 -24.62
N ALA A 94 -6.38 -23.90 -25.15
CA ALA A 94 -6.98 -22.72 -24.51
C ALA A 94 -7.33 -22.95 -23.03
N LYS A 95 -7.78 -24.17 -22.68
CA LYS A 95 -8.09 -24.57 -21.29
C LYS A 95 -6.88 -24.50 -20.34
N GLU A 96 -5.69 -24.82 -20.82
CA GLU A 96 -4.46 -24.79 -20.00
C GLU A 96 -4.02 -23.34 -19.75
N TYR A 97 -4.18 -22.49 -20.77
CA TYR A 97 -3.96 -21.05 -20.64
C TYR A 97 -4.94 -20.40 -19.66
N ASP A 98 -6.23 -20.70 -19.78
CA ASP A 98 -7.26 -20.16 -18.87
C ASP A 98 -7.03 -20.61 -17.43
N SER A 99 -6.58 -21.86 -17.23
CA SER A 99 -6.23 -22.39 -15.91
C SER A 99 -5.04 -21.65 -15.31
N ALA A 100 -3.98 -21.43 -16.10
CA ALA A 100 -2.83 -20.65 -15.66
C ALA A 100 -3.18 -19.19 -15.37
N PHE A 101 -4.04 -18.58 -16.19
CA PHE A 101 -4.50 -17.20 -15.98
C PHE A 101 -5.28 -17.04 -14.67
N TYR A 102 -6.09 -18.04 -14.30
CA TYR A 102 -6.82 -18.04 -13.04
C TYR A 102 -5.92 -18.30 -11.83
N GLU A 103 -4.91 -19.17 -11.96
CA GLU A 103 -3.95 -19.47 -10.88
C GLU A 103 -2.95 -18.32 -10.66
N LEU A 104 -2.47 -17.68 -11.72
CA LEU A 104 -1.52 -16.57 -11.70
C LEU A 104 -2.18 -15.20 -11.44
N ASN A 105 -3.48 -15.19 -11.10
CA ASN A 105 -4.15 -13.95 -10.78
C ASN A 105 -3.49 -13.26 -9.58
N ILE A 106 -3.26 -11.95 -9.69
CA ILE A 106 -2.55 -11.17 -8.68
C ILE A 106 -3.17 -11.27 -7.28
N LYS A 107 -4.49 -11.48 -7.19
CA LYS A 107 -5.20 -11.69 -5.91
C LYS A 107 -4.81 -13.00 -5.21
N LYS A 108 -4.43 -14.02 -5.98
CA LYS A 108 -3.97 -15.32 -5.47
C LYS A 108 -2.48 -15.34 -5.18
N VAL A 109 -1.68 -14.67 -6.02
CA VAL A 109 -0.22 -14.64 -5.86
C VAL A 109 0.19 -13.74 -4.69
N LEU A 110 -0.50 -12.62 -4.47
CA LEU A 110 -0.23 -11.72 -3.36
C LEU A 110 -1.04 -12.06 -2.09
N GLN A 111 -1.43 -13.33 -1.91
CA GLN A 111 -2.05 -13.74 -0.66
C GLN A 111 -1.04 -13.61 0.49
N THR A 112 -1.53 -13.13 1.64
CA THR A 112 -0.75 -12.89 2.86
C THR A 112 0.00 -14.14 3.32
N ASP A 113 -0.48 -15.33 2.95
CA ASP A 113 0.13 -16.63 3.24
C ASP A 113 1.53 -16.81 2.60
N TYR A 114 1.86 -16.02 1.57
CA TYR A 114 3.15 -16.07 0.88
C TYR A 114 4.14 -14.99 1.36
N PHE A 115 3.77 -14.19 2.36
CA PHE A 115 4.62 -13.17 2.98
C PHE A 115 5.11 -13.65 4.35
N ASP A 116 6.41 -13.52 4.63
CA ASP A 116 6.95 -13.81 5.95
C ASP A 116 6.54 -12.71 6.96
N SER A 117 6.75 -12.95 8.26
CA SER A 117 6.44 -12.03 9.37
C SER A 117 7.06 -10.63 9.23
N LYS A 118 8.04 -10.44 8.33
CA LYS A 118 8.66 -9.15 8.01
C LYS A 118 8.09 -8.47 6.77
N LEU A 119 7.07 -9.04 6.12
CA LEU A 119 6.59 -8.65 4.78
C LEU A 119 7.66 -8.76 3.67
N ASP A 120 8.86 -9.24 3.98
CA ASP A 120 9.91 -9.56 3.03
C ASP A 120 9.55 -10.84 2.27
N MET A 121 9.32 -10.72 0.95
CA MET A 121 9.28 -11.89 0.10
C MET A 121 10.70 -12.38 -0.17
N LEU A 122 11.04 -13.51 0.44
CA LEU A 122 12.18 -14.32 0.07
C LEU A 122 12.00 -14.84 -1.37
N ASP A 123 12.66 -14.19 -2.33
CA ASP A 123 12.90 -14.63 -3.70
C ASP A 123 11.65 -14.93 -4.58
N GLU A 124 11.58 -14.23 -5.72
CA GLU A 124 10.67 -14.46 -6.86
C GLU A 124 10.56 -15.94 -7.28
N ARG A 125 11.62 -16.72 -7.01
CA ARG A 125 11.79 -18.14 -7.34
C ARG A 125 11.19 -19.10 -6.31
N LYS A 126 10.85 -18.64 -5.11
CA LYS A 126 10.25 -19.49 -4.06
C LYS A 126 8.73 -19.57 -4.18
N HIS A 127 8.09 -18.70 -4.97
CA HIS A 127 6.65 -18.76 -5.13
C HIS A 127 6.23 -20.05 -5.84
N PRO A 128 5.47 -20.95 -5.19
CA PRO A 128 5.23 -22.30 -5.70
C PRO A 128 4.44 -22.30 -7.02
N ILE A 129 3.48 -21.37 -7.15
CA ILE A 129 2.66 -21.23 -8.36
C ILE A 129 3.50 -20.73 -9.55
N ILE A 130 4.36 -19.72 -9.35
CA ILE A 130 5.23 -19.17 -10.39
C ILE A 130 6.21 -20.25 -10.87
N ARG A 131 6.80 -21.02 -9.93
CA ARG A 131 7.71 -22.11 -10.26
C ARG A 131 7.03 -23.20 -11.09
N LYS A 132 5.86 -23.68 -10.65
CA LYS A 132 5.06 -24.69 -11.35
C LYS A 132 4.82 -24.31 -12.81
N TRP A 133 4.38 -23.07 -13.06
CA TRP A 133 4.05 -22.62 -14.42
C TRP A 133 5.29 -22.28 -15.26
N MET A 134 6.39 -21.89 -14.62
CA MET A 134 7.68 -21.68 -15.29
C MET A 134 8.25 -23.01 -15.81
N GLU A 135 8.32 -24.04 -14.95
CA GLU A 135 8.76 -25.39 -15.33
C GLU A 135 7.87 -25.97 -16.45
N PHE A 136 6.56 -25.72 -16.39
CA PHE A 136 5.63 -26.12 -17.45
C PHE A 136 5.92 -25.43 -18.79
N CYS A 137 6.24 -24.14 -18.78
CA CYS A 137 6.59 -23.40 -20.00
C CYS A 137 7.91 -23.90 -20.61
N GLU A 138 8.93 -24.11 -19.78
CA GLU A 138 10.25 -24.61 -20.20
C GLU A 138 10.13 -26.00 -20.85
N SER A 139 9.39 -26.93 -20.22
CA SER A 139 9.14 -28.26 -20.78
C SER A 139 8.49 -28.24 -22.18
N LYS A 140 7.58 -27.29 -22.44
CA LYS A 140 6.92 -27.14 -23.75
C LYS A 140 7.77 -26.40 -24.79
N MET A 141 8.81 -25.69 -24.33
CA MET A 141 9.75 -24.98 -25.18
C MET A 141 10.85 -25.92 -25.67
N ASP A 142 11.39 -26.80 -24.81
CA ASP A 142 12.44 -27.76 -25.17
C ASP A 142 12.02 -28.79 -26.23
N LEU A 143 10.72 -29.14 -26.26
CA LEU A 143 10.15 -30.00 -27.31
C LEU A 143 10.25 -29.40 -28.73
N GLN A 144 10.50 -28.09 -28.86
CA GLN A 144 10.73 -27.47 -30.17
C GLN A 144 12.13 -27.68 -30.69
N SER A 145 13.14 -27.64 -29.83
CA SER A 145 14.53 -27.77 -30.24
C SER A 145 14.81 -29.16 -30.82
N GLN A 146 14.10 -30.17 -30.33
CA GLN A 146 14.19 -31.56 -30.83
C GLN A 146 13.38 -31.83 -32.11
N SER A 147 12.53 -30.92 -32.58
CA SER A 147 11.76 -31.11 -33.82
C SER A 147 12.43 -30.49 -35.06
N TYR A 148 13.61 -29.89 -34.90
CA TYR A 148 14.38 -29.24 -35.97
C TYR A 148 15.75 -29.92 -36.24
N GLU A 149 16.04 -31.04 -35.56
CA GLU A 149 17.11 -31.99 -35.94
C GLU A 149 16.51 -33.19 -36.67
#